data_AF-A0A4T9TBJ0-F1
#
_entry.id   AF-A0A4T9TBJ0-F1
#
_cell.length_a   1.000
_cell.length_b   1.000
_cell.length_c   1.000
_cell.angle_alpha   90.00
_cell.angle_beta   90.00
_cell.angle_gamma   90.00
#
_symmetry.space_group_name_H-M   'P 1'
#
loop_
_entity.id
_entity.type
_entity.pdbx_description
1 polymer ?
#
loop_
_entity_poly.entity_id
_entity_poly.type
_entity_poly.pdbx_seq_one_letter_code
_entity_poly.pdbx_strand_id
1 'polypeptide(L)' 'MRKSFKLENLGCANCAAKMEHDISQLPGVNKATISFMTSKLMLDADAATPAELEPIVEAADAICTSYEKDCHILR' A
#
# COMPACT_ATOMS: atom_id res chain seq x y z
N MET A 1 -8.97 10.85 -1.00
CA MET A 1 -9.77 10.00 -0.11
C MET A 1 -8.89 9.01 0.67
N ARG A 2 -9.40 8.49 1.80
CA ARG A 2 -8.73 7.46 2.62
C ARG A 2 -9.39 6.09 2.45
N LYS A 3 -8.59 5.05 2.22
CA LYS A 3 -9.04 3.65 2.11
C LYS A 3 -8.09 2.71 2.85
N SER A 4 -8.62 1.60 3.36
CA SER A 4 -7.84 0.55 4.00
C SER A 4 -7.93 -0.73 3.20
N PHE A 5 -6.79 -1.39 3.03
CA PHE A 5 -6.64 -2.63 2.29
C PHE A 5 -5.96 -3.68 3.18
N LYS A 6 -6.30 -4.95 2.96
CA LYS A 6 -5.55 -6.06 3.55
C LYS A 6 -4.34 -6.36 2.66
N LEU A 7 -3.24 -6.74 3.30
CA LEU A 7 -2.05 -7.27 2.66
C LEU A 7 -2.05 -8.78 2.85
N GLU A 8 -2.00 -9.50 1.74
CA GLU A 8 -1.79 -10.94 1.73
C GLU A 8 -0.29 -11.24 1.76
N ASN A 9 0.12 -12.32 2.45
CA ASN A 9 1.51 -12.81 2.53
C ASN A 9 2.57 -11.78 3.00
N LEU A 10 2.17 -10.77 3.79
CA LEU A 10 3.15 -9.91 4.46
C LEU A 10 3.87 -10.68 5.57
N GLY A 11 5.14 -11.03 5.35
CA GLY A 11 5.94 -11.87 6.25
C GLY A 11 7.11 -11.15 6.94
N CYS A 12 7.53 -9.97 6.46
CA CYS A 12 8.69 -9.27 6.99
C CYS A 12 8.36 -7.84 7.46
N ALA A 13 8.44 -7.60 8.77
CA ALA A 13 8.19 -6.29 9.36
C ALA A 13 9.13 -5.18 8.84
N ASN A 14 10.39 -5.52 8.53
CA ASN A 14 11.34 -4.56 7.96
C ASN A 14 10.98 -4.22 6.49
N CYS A 15 10.49 -5.19 5.72
CA CYS A 15 9.99 -4.95 4.38
C CYS A 15 8.73 -4.08 4.43
N ALA A 16 7.80 -4.34 5.37
CA ALA A 16 6.63 -3.49 5.60
C ALA A 16 6.99 -2.01 5.80
N ALA A 17 8.01 -1.73 6.63
CA ALA A 17 8.45 -0.35 6.86
C ALA A 17 9.01 0.33 5.60
N LYS A 18 9.73 -0.42 4.75
CA LYS A 18 10.25 0.09 3.48
C LYS A 18 9.13 0.28 2.44
N MET A 19 8.20 -0.67 2.34
CA MET A 19 7.00 -0.54 1.52
C MET A 19 6.21 0.70 1.92
N GLU A 20 5.96 0.92 3.22
CA GLU A 20 5.24 2.09 3.73
C GLU A 20 5.93 3.40 3.29
N HIS A 21 7.26 3.46 3.44
CA HIS A 21 8.04 4.62 3.02
C HIS A 21 7.89 4.89 1.52
N ASP A 22 8.12 3.88 0.69
CA ASP A 22 8.10 4.02 -0.77
C ASP A 22 6.68 4.31 -1.30
N ILE A 23 5.65 3.66 -0.74
CA ILE A 23 4.24 3.96 -1.08
C ILE A 23 3.90 5.40 -0.71
N SER A 24 4.42 5.91 0.42
CA SER A 24 4.22 7.31 0.81
C SER A 24 4.90 8.32 -0.14
N GLN A 25 5.85 7.87 -0.98
CA GLN A 25 6.48 8.72 -2.00
C GLN A 25 5.74 8.68 -3.36
N LEU A 26 4.70 7.86 -3.50
CA LEU A 26 3.96 7.78 -4.75
C LEU A 26 3.25 9.11 -5.06
N PRO A 27 3.23 9.55 -6.33
CA PRO A 27 2.46 10.72 -6.73
C PRO A 27 0.98 10.58 -6.35
N GLY A 28 0.43 11.63 -5.73
CA GLY A 28 -0.95 11.64 -5.27
C GLY A 28 -1.18 10.86 -3.96
N VAL A 29 -0.15 10.36 -3.28
CA VAL A 29 -0.29 9.82 -1.91
C VAL A 29 0.01 10.92 -0.89
N ASN A 30 -0.96 11.20 -0.02
CA ASN A 30 -0.78 12.12 1.11
C ASN A 30 -0.16 11.42 2.30
N LYS A 31 -0.57 10.17 2.55
CA LYS A 31 -0.07 9.35 3.65
C LYS A 31 -0.32 7.87 3.38
N ALA A 32 0.69 7.04 3.60
CA ALA A 32 0.52 5.60 3.71
C ALA A 32 1.00 5.10 5.07
N THR A 33 0.32 4.12 5.64
CA THR A 33 0.76 3.41 6.84
C THR A 33 0.49 1.92 6.71
N ILE A 34 1.47 1.08 7.00
CA ILE A 34 1.35 -0.37 7.03
C ILE A 34 1.44 -0.84 8.48
N SER A 35 0.42 -1.57 8.92
CA SER A 35 0.45 -2.30 10.17
C SER A 35 0.83 -3.75 9.90
N PHE A 36 2.08 -4.11 10.20
CA PHE A 36 2.53 -5.51 10.13
C PHE A 36 1.68 -6.44 11.00
N MET A 37 1.34 -5.99 12.22
CA MET A 37 0.55 -6.78 13.18
C MET A 37 -0.85 -7.14 12.68
N THR A 38 -1.44 -6.31 11.81
CA THR A 38 -2.81 -6.53 11.30
C THR A 38 -2.85 -6.84 9.80
N SER A 39 -1.68 -6.90 9.15
CA SER A 39 -1.52 -7.02 7.70
C SER A 39 -2.43 -6.06 6.93
N LYS A 40 -2.38 -4.77 7.28
CA LYS A 40 -3.21 -3.72 6.67
C LYS A 40 -2.38 -2.57 6.18
N LEU A 41 -2.70 -2.11 4.97
CA LEU A 41 -2.31 -0.81 4.44
C LEU A 41 -3.47 0.17 4.64
N MET A 42 -3.19 1.34 5.22
CA MET A 42 -4.07 2.50 5.10
C MET A 42 -3.44 3.49 4.15
N LEU A 43 -4.21 3.90 3.14
CA LEU A 43 -3.79 4.79 2.07
C LEU A 43 -4.70 6.02 2.05
N ASP A 44 -4.10 7.19 2.21
CA ASP A 44 -4.72 8.50 2.03
C ASP A 44 -4.11 9.14 0.79
N ALA A 45 -4.92 9.38 -0.23
CA ALA A 45 -4.46 9.79 -1.55
C ALA A 45 -5.36 10.87 -2.16
N ASP A 46 -4.83 11.68 -3.06
CA ASP A 46 -5.54 12.72 -3.82
C ASP A 46 -6.38 12.13 -4.96
N ALA A 47 -7.29 11.22 -4.59
CA ALA A 47 -8.32 10.66 -5.46
C ALA A 47 -9.71 11.06 -4.95
N ALA A 48 -10.55 11.54 -5.85
CA ALA A 48 -11.95 11.86 -5.61
C ALA A 48 -12.88 10.67 -5.91
N THR A 49 -12.47 9.77 -6.82
CA THR A 49 -13.24 8.57 -7.19
C THR A 49 -12.45 7.27 -7.01
N PRO A 50 -13.12 6.11 -6.88
CA PRO A 50 -12.44 4.82 -6.85
C PRO A 50 -11.59 4.56 -8.11
N ALA A 51 -12.04 5.03 -9.27
CA ALA A 51 -11.32 4.87 -10.53
C ALA A 51 -10.00 5.66 -10.56
N GLU A 52 -9.96 6.84 -9.91
CA GLU A 52 -8.73 7.62 -9.75
C GLU A 52 -7.76 7.01 -8.73
N LEU A 53 -8.29 6.26 -7.75
CA LEU A 53 -7.48 5.60 -6.73
C LEU A 53 -6.80 4.33 -7.26
N GLU A 54 -7.43 3.62 -8.20
CA GLU A 54 -6.95 2.34 -8.75
C GLU A 54 -5.49 2.36 -9.23
N PRO A 55 -5.02 3.33 -10.05
CA PRO A 55 -3.61 3.35 -10.48
C PRO A 55 -2.62 3.55 -9.32
N ILE A 56 -3.02 4.26 -8.27
CA ILE A 56 -2.20 4.44 -7.06
C ILE A 56 -2.11 3.12 -6.29
N VAL A 57 -3.21 2.38 -6.21
CA VAL A 57 -3.26 1.06 -5.58
C VAL A 57 -2.43 0.05 -6.37
N GLU A 58 -2.47 0.07 -7.70
CA GLU A 58 -1.61 -0.77 -8.54
C GLU A 58 -0.13 -0.48 -8.35
N ALA A 59 0.25 0.80 -8.28
CA ALA A 59 1.63 1.19 -7.99
C ALA A 59 2.06 0.75 -6.58
N ALA A 60 1.17 0.85 -5.59
CA ALA A 60 1.44 0.37 -4.24
C ALA A 60 1.61 -1.15 -4.19
N ASP A 61 0.81 -1.92 -4.94
CA ASP A 61 0.93 -3.38 -5.04
C ASP A 61 2.26 -3.80 -5.71
N ALA A 62 2.68 -3.06 -6.73
CA ALA A 62 3.99 -3.26 -7.36
C ALA A 62 5.15 -3.03 -6.37
N ILE A 63 5.03 -2.05 -5.46
CA ILE A 63 6.00 -1.84 -4.39
C ILE A 63 6.00 -3.04 -3.43
N CYS A 64 4.83 -3.52 -2.99
CA CYS A 64 4.74 -4.70 -2.14
C CYS A 64 5.48 -5.90 -2.74
N THR A 65 5.21 -6.23 -4.00
CA THR A 65 5.83 -7.34 -4.74
C THR A 65 7.33 -7.14 -5.06
N SER A 66 7.83 -5.91 -4.97
CA SER A 66 9.25 -5.61 -5.11
C SER A 66 10.06 -6.04 -3.88
N TYR A 67 9.47 -5.96 -2.69
CA TYR A 67 10.10 -6.32 -1.41
C TYR A 67 9.79 -7.75 -0.97
N GLU A 68 8.56 -8.21 -1.19
CA GLU A 68 8.11 -9.56 -0.88
C GLU A 68 7.28 -10.08 -2.05
N LYS A 69 7.81 -11.05 -2.81
CA LYS A 69 7.27 -11.44 -4.12
C LYS A 69 5.80 -11.85 -4.12
N ASP A 70 5.35 -12.46 -3.03
CA ASP A 70 4.00 -12.98 -2.88
C ASP A 70 3.08 -12.00 -2.10
N CYS A 71 3.59 -10.82 -1.71
CA CYS A 71 2.84 -9.85 -0.94
C CYS A 71 1.95 -8.97 -1.83
N HIS A 72 0.63 -9.10 -1.67
CA HIS A 72 -0.37 -8.43 -2.53
C HIS A 72 -1.42 -7.66 -1.73
N ILE A 73 -1.95 -6.59 -2.32
CA ILE A 73 -3.07 -5.81 -1.82
C ILE A 73 -4.38 -6.46 -2.24
N LEU A 74 -5.20 -6.86 -1.27
CA LEU A 74 -6.54 -7.39 -1.51
C LEU A 74 -7.55 -6.25 -1.76
N ARG A 75 -8.27 -6.33 -2.89
CA ARG A 75 -9.19 -5.29 -3.40
C ARG A 75 -10.65 -5.66 -3.19
#